data_AF-A0A356QH19-F1
#
_entry.id   AF-A0A356QH19-F1
#
_cell.length_a   1.000
_cell.length_b   1.000
_cell.length_c   1.000
_cell.angle_alpha   90.00
_cell.angle_beta   90.00
_cell.angle_gamma   90.00
#
_symmetry.space_group_name_H-M   'P 1'
#
loop_
_entity.id
_entity.type
_entity.pdbx_description
1 polymer ?
#
loop_
_entity_poly.entity_id
_entity_poly.type
_entity_poly.pdbx_seq_one_letter_code
_entity_poly.pdbx_strand_id
1 'polypeptide(L)'
;MSTAAKAMKTSSEVPMQAPSREIWDAKYRLKDRHGQPVDQDVAATFERVARALAAVEGEKADEWLPKFRWALENGAIPAGRILSNAGAEAYKPAVSLINCTVSRTIRDSMRDILDSVVDAGMTLKSGAGIGYDFSTLRHKGAFVFGAGAGTNGPLAFMDIYDK
;
A
#
# COMPACT_ATOMS: atom_id res chain seq x y z
N MET A 1 -25.19 14.50 -31.41
CA MET A 1 -25.77 14.78 -30.09
C MET A 1 -24.65 15.23 -29.18
N SER A 2 -24.61 16.52 -28.84
CA SER A 2 -23.61 17.08 -27.93
C SER A 2 -24.02 16.70 -26.50
N THR A 3 -23.36 15.70 -25.93
CA THR A 3 -23.40 15.45 -24.49
C THR A 3 -22.54 16.52 -23.83
N ALA A 4 -23.10 17.73 -23.71
CA ALA A 4 -22.59 18.71 -22.77
C ALA A 4 -22.71 18.09 -21.39
N ALA A 5 -21.61 17.54 -20.90
CA ALA A 5 -21.50 17.04 -19.54
C ALA A 5 -21.91 18.21 -18.63
N LYS A 6 -23.05 18.04 -17.96
CA LYS A 6 -23.55 18.98 -16.95
C LYS A 6 -22.39 19.22 -15.99
N ALA A 7 -22.00 20.48 -15.79
CA ALA A 7 -20.90 20.83 -14.89
C ALA A 7 -21.11 20.14 -13.54
N MET A 8 -20.33 19.10 -13.28
CA MET A 8 -20.42 18.34 -12.04
C MET A 8 -19.92 19.28 -10.95
N LYS A 9 -20.76 19.52 -9.94
CA LYS A 9 -20.34 20.31 -8.77
C LYS A 9 -19.07 19.69 -8.21
N THR A 10 -17.96 20.42 -8.30
CA THR A 10 -16.66 19.95 -7.83
C THR A 10 -16.68 19.82 -6.31
N SER A 11 -15.90 18.88 -5.78
CA SER A 11 -15.72 18.59 -4.34
C SER A 11 -15.28 19.80 -3.49
N SER A 12 -15.02 20.95 -4.10
CA SER A 12 -14.44 22.15 -3.49
C SER A 12 -15.40 22.96 -2.62
N GLU A 13 -16.68 22.58 -2.48
CA GLU A 13 -17.59 23.26 -1.54
C GLU A 13 -17.24 22.96 -0.06
N VAL A 14 -16.52 21.88 0.22
CA VAL A 14 -16.10 21.52 1.59
C VAL A 14 -14.62 21.85 1.79
N PRO A 15 -14.28 22.83 2.65
CA PRO A 15 -12.88 23.12 2.95
C PRO A 15 -12.22 21.95 3.69
N MET A 16 -10.94 21.73 3.42
CA MET A 16 -10.17 20.67 4.08
C MET A 16 -10.15 20.88 5.60
N GLN A 17 -10.68 19.90 6.32
CA GLN A 17 -10.78 19.91 7.78
C GLN A 17 -9.38 19.82 8.42
N ALA A 18 -9.22 20.38 9.62
CA ALA A 18 -7.94 20.33 10.34
C ALA A 18 -7.39 18.90 10.52
N PRO A 19 -8.20 17.89 10.93
CA PRO A 19 -7.73 16.51 11.01
C PRO A 19 -7.28 15.94 9.65
N SER A 20 -7.95 16.31 8.56
CA SER A 20 -7.54 15.87 7.21
C SER A 20 -6.17 16.44 6.84
N ARG A 21 -5.91 17.71 7.18
CA ARG A 21 -4.60 18.36 6.94
C ARG A 21 -3.50 17.69 7.74
N GLU A 22 -3.76 17.39 9.01
CA GLU A 22 -2.80 16.70 9.88
C GLU A 22 -2.49 15.28 9.39
N ILE A 23 -3.52 14.51 9.02
CA ILE A 23 -3.35 13.17 8.46
C ILE A 23 -2.57 13.23 7.14
N TRP A 24 -2.89 14.18 6.26
CA TRP A 24 -2.14 14.37 5.01
C TRP A 24 -0.67 14.69 5.28
N ASP A 25 -0.37 15.67 6.13
CA ASP A 25 1.01 16.05 6.44
C ASP A 25 1.80 14.90 7.10
N ALA A 26 1.15 14.10 7.94
CA ALA A 26 1.78 13.01 8.67
C ALA A 26 1.96 11.73 7.83
N LYS A 27 1.05 11.42 6.90
CA LYS A 27 0.99 10.10 6.23
C LYS A 27 1.20 10.14 4.72
N TYR A 28 0.82 11.24 4.05
CA TYR A 28 0.72 11.28 2.59
C TYR A 28 1.61 12.33 1.93
N ARG A 29 1.91 13.43 2.62
CA ARG A 29 2.83 14.46 2.14
C ARG A 29 4.22 13.87 1.96
N LEU A 30 4.77 13.96 0.75
CA LEU A 30 6.14 13.57 0.52
C LEU A 30 7.08 14.54 1.24
N LYS A 31 7.99 13.98 2.04
CA LYS A 31 9.03 14.69 2.77
C LYS A 31 10.37 14.03 2.45
N ASP A 32 11.43 14.83 2.49
CA ASP A 32 12.79 14.33 2.34
C ASP A 32 13.29 13.64 3.63
N ARG A 33 14.54 13.17 3.60
CA ARG A 33 15.17 12.50 4.75
C ARG A 33 15.36 13.40 5.99
N HIS A 34 15.27 14.72 5.82
CA HIS A 34 15.36 15.71 6.89
C HIS A 34 13.97 16.17 7.37
N GLY A 35 12.89 15.53 6.88
CA GLY A 35 11.51 15.86 7.21
C GLY A 35 11.00 17.12 6.51
N GLN A 36 11.76 17.68 5.56
CA GLN A 36 11.34 18.87 4.83
C GLN A 36 10.32 18.50 3.76
N PRO A 37 9.23 19.26 3.63
CA PRO A 37 8.25 19.05 2.58
C PRO A 37 8.83 19.09 1.17
N VAL A 38 8.60 18.01 0.42
CA VAL A 38 8.77 17.99 -1.04
C VAL A 38 7.45 18.42 -1.69
N ASP A 39 6.34 17.80 -1.28
CA ASP A 39 5.01 18.25 -1.67
C ASP A 39 4.65 19.49 -0.85
N GLN A 40 4.47 20.64 -1.49
CA GLN A 40 4.17 21.90 -0.78
C GLN A 40 2.76 21.93 -0.20
N ASP A 41 1.80 21.34 -0.92
CA ASP A 41 0.40 21.23 -0.52
C ASP A 41 -0.24 19.95 -1.10
N VAL A 42 -1.55 19.80 -0.88
CA VAL A 42 -2.32 18.65 -1.40
C VAL A 42 -2.36 18.64 -2.93
N ALA A 43 -2.41 19.80 -3.57
CA ALA A 43 -2.40 19.89 -5.04
C ALA A 43 -1.06 19.39 -5.61
N ALA A 44 0.06 19.70 -4.97
CA ALA A 44 1.38 19.17 -5.31
C ALA A 44 1.45 17.64 -5.14
N THR A 45 0.81 17.12 -4.08
CA THR A 45 0.67 15.66 -3.87
C THR A 45 -0.09 15.02 -5.04
N PHE A 46 -1.24 15.58 -5.41
CA PHE A 46 -2.03 15.08 -6.54
C PHE A 46 -1.29 15.21 -7.85
N GLU A 47 -0.55 16.30 -8.04
CA GLU A 47 0.25 16.50 -9.24
C GLU A 47 1.35 15.44 -9.38
N ARG A 48 2.09 15.16 -8.31
CA ARG A 48 3.10 14.10 -8.29
C ARG A 48 2.49 12.74 -8.66
N VAL A 49 1.36 12.39 -8.04
CA VAL A 49 0.68 11.13 -8.33
C VAL A 49 0.13 11.08 -9.75
N ALA A 50 -0.47 12.16 -10.25
CA ALA A 50 -0.98 12.25 -11.61
C ALA A 50 0.14 12.08 -12.65
N ARG A 51 1.32 12.68 -12.42
CA ARG A 51 2.50 12.50 -13.26
C ARG A 51 3.01 11.06 -13.26
N ALA A 52 3.09 10.44 -12.09
CA ALA A 52 3.50 9.04 -11.97
C ALA A 52 2.53 8.09 -12.71
N LEU A 53 1.23 8.34 -12.62
CA LEU A 53 0.21 7.58 -13.35
C LEU A 53 0.24 7.87 -14.86
N ALA A 54 0.44 9.12 -15.27
CA ALA A 54 0.52 9.47 -16.69
C ALA A 54 1.77 8.88 -17.35
N ALA A 55 2.89 8.80 -16.64
CA ALA A 55 4.15 8.30 -17.17
C ALA A 55 4.06 6.85 -17.68
N VAL A 56 3.20 6.00 -17.10
CA VAL A 56 3.03 4.61 -17.56
C VAL A 56 2.32 4.50 -18.91
N GLU A 57 1.66 5.57 -19.36
CA GLU A 57 0.96 5.65 -20.66
C GLU A 57 1.91 5.96 -21.84
N GLY A 58 3.20 6.17 -21.57
CA GLY A 58 4.23 6.39 -22.58
C GLY A 58 3.98 7.65 -23.41
N GLU A 59 3.86 7.51 -24.74
CA GLU A 59 3.65 8.62 -25.68
C GLU A 59 2.36 9.42 -25.39
N LYS A 60 1.40 8.82 -24.68
CA LYS A 60 0.14 9.47 -24.31
C LYS A 60 0.19 10.15 -22.95
N ALA A 61 1.35 10.20 -22.28
CA ALA A 61 1.46 10.77 -20.94
C ALA A 61 0.89 12.20 -20.85
N ASP A 62 1.21 13.06 -21.84
CA ASP A 62 0.71 14.45 -21.87
C ASP A 62 -0.81 14.54 -22.05
N GLU A 63 -1.41 13.57 -22.74
CA GLU A 63 -2.86 13.48 -22.91
C GLU A 63 -3.55 13.02 -21.60
N TRP A 64 -2.92 12.12 -20.85
CA TRP A 64 -3.48 11.50 -19.66
C TRP A 64 -3.25 12.31 -18.38
N LEU A 65 -2.14 13.04 -18.27
CA LEU A 65 -1.82 13.86 -17.11
C LEU A 65 -2.98 14.78 -16.67
N PRO A 66 -3.60 15.61 -17.54
CA PRO A 66 -4.72 16.45 -17.12
C PRO A 66 -5.94 15.63 -16.67
N LYS A 67 -6.15 14.43 -17.23
CA LYS A 67 -7.27 13.54 -16.85
C LYS A 67 -7.07 12.94 -15.47
N PHE A 68 -5.85 12.45 -15.16
CA PHE A 68 -5.53 11.92 -13.84
C PHE A 68 -5.56 13.01 -12.77
N ARG A 69 -5.03 14.20 -13.06
CA ARG A 69 -5.11 15.35 -12.16
C ARG A 69 -6.57 15.68 -11.84
N TRP A 70 -7.40 15.83 -12.87
CA TRP A 70 -8.82 16.11 -12.71
C TRP A 70 -9.50 15.03 -11.86
N ALA A 71 -9.22 13.75 -12.09
CA ALA A 71 -9.82 12.66 -11.33
C ALA A 71 -9.47 12.74 -9.84
N LEU A 72 -8.20 12.97 -9.49
CA LEU A 72 -7.73 13.10 -8.11
C LEU A 72 -8.39 14.28 -7.39
N GLU A 73 -8.45 15.44 -8.07
CA GLU A 73 -9.08 16.66 -7.55
C GLU A 73 -10.61 16.51 -7.36
N ASN A 74 -11.22 15.54 -8.05
CA ASN A 74 -12.66 15.27 -8.02
C ASN A 74 -13.03 13.98 -7.28
N GLY A 75 -12.15 13.48 -6.41
CA GLY A 75 -12.49 12.46 -5.42
C GLY A 75 -12.16 11.02 -5.82
N ALA A 76 -11.52 10.79 -6.97
CA ALA A 76 -10.92 9.49 -7.28
C ALA A 76 -9.61 9.34 -6.49
N ILE A 77 -9.71 9.09 -5.18
CA ILE A 77 -8.56 9.00 -4.29
C ILE A 77 -8.04 7.56 -4.25
N PRO A 78 -6.78 7.32 -4.67
CA PRO A 78 -6.20 5.98 -4.67
C PRO A 78 -5.85 5.55 -3.24
N ALA A 79 -5.54 4.26 -3.08
CA ALA A 79 -5.14 3.71 -1.80
C ALA A 79 -3.89 4.39 -1.23
N GLY A 80 -3.75 4.35 0.10
CA GLY A 80 -2.76 5.18 0.80
C GLY A 80 -1.29 4.97 0.39
N ARG A 81 -0.89 3.76 -0.06
CA ARG A 81 0.49 3.55 -0.53
C ARG A 81 0.74 4.20 -1.87
N ILE A 82 -0.22 4.17 -2.79
CA ILE A 82 -0.14 4.87 -4.06
C ILE A 82 0.02 6.38 -3.81
N LEU A 83 -0.82 6.96 -2.94
CA LEU A 83 -0.76 8.40 -2.63
C LEU A 83 0.59 8.81 -1.99
N SER A 84 1.12 7.98 -1.09
CA SER A 84 2.36 8.27 -0.35
C SER A 84 3.65 8.02 -1.16
N ASN A 85 3.61 7.11 -2.14
CA ASN A 85 4.81 6.54 -2.75
C ASN A 85 4.93 6.73 -4.28
N ALA A 86 3.85 6.96 -5.02
CA ALA A 86 3.95 7.11 -6.49
C ALA A 86 4.74 8.37 -6.85
N GLY A 87 5.80 8.26 -7.66
CA GLY A 87 6.65 9.39 -8.02
C GLY A 87 7.57 9.86 -6.88
N ALA A 88 7.80 9.02 -5.87
CA ALA A 88 8.65 9.31 -4.71
C ALA A 88 9.99 8.56 -4.72
N GLU A 89 10.37 7.90 -5.81
CA GLU A 89 11.47 6.94 -5.91
C GLU A 89 12.81 7.55 -5.49
N ALA A 90 13.03 8.84 -5.77
CA ALA A 90 14.22 9.58 -5.37
C ALA A 90 14.36 9.76 -3.84
N TYR A 91 13.26 9.68 -3.08
CA TYR A 91 13.22 9.89 -1.63
C TYR A 91 12.90 8.61 -0.86
N LYS A 92 12.15 7.69 -1.48
CA LYS A 92 11.69 6.41 -0.93
C LYS A 92 11.95 5.30 -1.97
N PRO A 93 13.20 4.84 -2.15
CA PRO A 93 13.53 3.91 -3.24
C PRO A 93 13.07 2.46 -3.02
N ALA A 94 12.73 2.07 -1.79
CA ALA A 94 12.45 0.68 -1.41
C ALA A 94 11.03 0.52 -0.81
N VAL A 95 10.03 1.18 -1.40
CA VAL A 95 8.64 1.12 -0.95
C VAL A 95 7.73 0.60 -2.07
N SER A 96 6.64 -0.04 -1.68
CA SER A 96 5.65 -0.58 -2.61
C SER A 96 4.53 0.42 -2.91
N LEU A 97 3.98 0.36 -4.12
CA LEU A 97 2.69 0.99 -4.46
C LEU A 97 1.49 0.08 -4.11
N ILE A 98 1.75 -1.20 -3.81
CA ILE A 98 0.72 -2.20 -3.51
C ILE A 98 0.35 -2.11 -2.03
N ASN A 99 -0.94 -1.98 -1.75
CA ASN A 99 -1.46 -1.95 -0.38
C ASN A 99 -1.67 -3.35 0.19
N CYS A 100 -2.27 -4.26 -0.57
CA CYS A 100 -2.76 -5.55 -0.08
C CYS A 100 -2.06 -6.68 -0.82
N THR A 101 -1.54 -7.64 -0.07
CA THR A 101 -0.94 -8.87 -0.60
C THR A 101 -1.45 -10.07 0.19
N VAL A 102 -1.33 -11.25 -0.41
CA VAL A 102 -1.56 -12.53 0.25
C VAL A 102 -0.28 -13.33 0.10
N SER A 103 0.18 -13.91 1.21
CA SER A 103 1.33 -14.79 1.24
C SER A 103 1.12 -15.96 0.29
N ARG A 104 2.23 -16.52 -0.21
CA ARG A 104 2.24 -17.86 -0.80
C ARG A 104 1.67 -18.88 0.20
N THR A 105 1.26 -20.04 -0.33
CA THR A 105 0.87 -21.18 0.51
C THR A 105 2.00 -21.54 1.47
N ILE A 106 1.66 -21.59 2.77
CA ILE A 106 2.55 -22.05 3.82
C ILE A 106 2.39 -23.57 3.89
N ARG A 107 3.46 -24.33 3.73
CA ARG A 107 3.45 -25.78 3.88
C ARG A 107 3.68 -26.15 5.33
N ASP A 108 3.12 -27.28 5.74
CA ASP A 108 3.17 -27.80 7.11
C ASP A 108 4.55 -28.36 7.49
N SER A 109 5.54 -27.46 7.55
CA SER A 109 6.92 -27.73 7.93
C SER A 109 7.56 -26.49 8.56
N MET A 110 8.46 -26.69 9.52
CA MET A 110 9.14 -25.57 10.19
C MET A 110 9.92 -24.68 9.22
N ARG A 111 10.56 -25.27 8.20
CA ARG A 111 11.34 -24.50 7.23
C ARG A 111 10.43 -23.56 6.44
N ASP A 112 9.34 -24.09 5.91
CA ASP A 112 8.44 -23.31 5.06
C ASP A 112 7.71 -22.21 5.85
N ILE A 113 7.33 -22.50 7.11
CA ILE A 113 6.78 -21.51 8.06
C ILE A 113 7.76 -20.37 8.30
N LEU A 114 9.03 -20.66 8.59
CA LEU A 114 10.04 -19.63 8.88
C LEU A 114 10.41 -18.83 7.63
N ASP A 115 10.49 -19.47 6.47
CA ASP A 115 10.75 -18.78 5.20
C ASP A 115 9.61 -17.79 4.88
N SER A 116 8.34 -18.14 5.13
CA SER A 116 7.23 -17.18 4.93
C SER A 116 7.18 -16.07 5.97
N VAL A 117 7.75 -16.23 7.16
CA VAL A 117 7.98 -15.12 8.11
C VAL A 117 9.00 -14.12 7.54
N VAL A 118 10.03 -14.60 6.84
CA VAL A 118 10.99 -13.71 6.15
C VAL A 118 10.28 -12.94 5.04
N ASP A 119 9.48 -13.62 4.22
CA ASP A 119 8.67 -12.98 3.16
C ASP A 119 7.72 -11.91 3.73
N ALA A 120 7.08 -12.22 4.86
CA ALA A 120 6.24 -11.30 5.62
C ALA A 120 6.98 -10.02 6.03
N GLY A 121 8.14 -10.19 6.70
CA GLY A 121 8.95 -9.06 7.14
C GLY A 121 9.40 -8.17 5.99
N MET A 122 9.78 -8.77 4.85
CA MET A 122 10.16 -8.02 3.65
C MET A 122 8.98 -7.26 3.04
N THR A 123 7.80 -7.87 3.03
CA THR A 123 6.56 -7.24 2.53
C THR A 123 6.16 -6.06 3.40
N LEU A 124 6.14 -6.23 4.72
CA LEU A 124 5.83 -5.17 5.68
C LEU A 124 6.85 -4.04 5.64
N LYS A 125 8.14 -4.34 5.49
CA LYS A 125 9.21 -3.35 5.32
C LYS A 125 8.97 -2.46 4.10
N SER A 126 8.46 -3.02 3.00
CA SER A 126 8.09 -2.25 1.80
C SER A 126 6.84 -1.36 2.00
N GLY A 127 6.11 -1.57 3.11
CA GLY A 127 4.87 -0.88 3.47
C GLY A 127 3.59 -1.61 3.05
N ALA A 128 3.67 -2.69 2.27
CA ALA A 128 2.48 -3.47 1.93
C ALA A 128 1.95 -4.24 3.15
N GLY A 129 0.62 -4.39 3.24
CA GLY A 129 -0.02 -5.34 4.14
C GLY A 129 0.01 -6.74 3.53
N ILE A 130 0.03 -7.77 4.37
CA ILE A 130 0.09 -9.17 3.96
C ILE A 130 -0.88 -10.02 4.80
N GLY A 131 -1.65 -10.86 4.13
CA GLY A 131 -2.50 -11.89 4.75
C GLY A 131 -1.93 -13.30 4.55
N TYR A 132 -2.34 -14.25 5.39
CA TYR A 132 -1.84 -15.63 5.37
C TYR A 132 -2.99 -16.63 5.42
N ASP A 133 -2.77 -17.80 4.84
CA ASP A 133 -3.60 -18.98 5.05
C ASP A 133 -2.81 -20.02 5.87
N PHE A 134 -3.25 -20.21 7.11
CA PHE A 134 -2.65 -21.19 8.05
C PHE A 134 -3.37 -22.53 8.07
N SER A 135 -4.39 -22.73 7.22
CA SER A 135 -5.24 -23.93 7.22
C SER A 135 -4.48 -25.20 6.82
N THR A 136 -3.31 -25.04 6.21
CA THR A 136 -2.39 -26.11 5.86
C THR A 136 -1.67 -26.70 7.07
N LEU A 137 -1.53 -25.96 8.17
CA LEU A 137 -0.79 -26.39 9.34
C LEU A 137 -1.62 -27.40 10.15
N ARG A 138 -0.97 -28.49 10.56
CA ARG A 138 -1.66 -29.53 11.34
C ARG A 138 -2.15 -28.97 12.69
N HIS A 139 -3.29 -29.47 13.15
CA HIS A 139 -3.91 -29.05 14.40
C HIS A 139 -3.03 -29.37 15.64
N LYS A 140 -3.32 -28.69 16.75
CA LYS A 140 -2.64 -28.90 18.03
C LYS A 140 -2.74 -30.37 18.47
N GLY A 141 -1.63 -30.94 18.92
CA GLY A 141 -1.53 -32.34 19.35
C GLY A 141 -1.22 -33.32 18.23
N ALA A 142 -1.31 -32.92 16.95
CA ALA A 142 -0.89 -33.77 15.84
C ALA A 142 0.60 -34.11 15.94
N PHE A 143 0.93 -35.36 15.67
CA PHE A 143 2.29 -35.89 15.87
C PHE A 143 3.30 -35.29 14.89
N VAL A 144 4.51 -35.03 15.38
CA VAL A 144 5.64 -34.54 14.59
C VAL A 144 6.76 -35.58 14.64
N PHE A 145 6.91 -36.35 13.56
CA PHE A 145 7.87 -37.46 13.48
C PHE A 145 9.30 -37.07 13.84
N GLY A 146 9.78 -35.92 13.35
CA GLY A 146 11.16 -35.47 13.63
C GLY A 146 11.41 -35.03 15.08
N ALA A 147 10.37 -34.66 15.82
CA ALA A 147 10.48 -34.19 17.21
C ALA A 147 10.06 -35.25 18.24
N GLY A 148 9.36 -36.32 17.82
CA GLY A 148 8.81 -37.34 18.72
C GLY A 148 7.70 -36.81 19.65
N ALA A 149 7.10 -35.66 19.34
CA ALA A 149 6.13 -34.98 20.19
C ALA A 149 4.97 -34.39 19.36
N GLY A 150 3.91 -33.95 20.03
CA GLY A 150 2.81 -33.22 19.40
C GLY A 150 3.15 -31.76 19.12
N THR A 151 2.57 -31.18 18.07
CA THR A 151 2.70 -29.74 17.77
C THR A 151 1.77 -28.87 18.62
N ASN A 152 2.09 -27.57 18.74
CA ASN A 152 1.21 -26.56 19.35
C ASN A 152 0.10 -26.06 18.40
N GLY A 153 0.17 -26.40 17.11
CA GLY A 153 -0.83 -26.02 16.10
C GLY A 153 -0.67 -24.60 15.56
N PRO A 154 -1.55 -24.16 14.64
CA PRO A 154 -1.40 -22.93 13.86
C PRO A 154 -1.33 -21.65 14.71
N LEU A 155 -2.12 -21.55 15.78
CA LEU A 155 -2.16 -20.33 16.61
C LEU A 155 -0.79 -19.98 17.22
N ALA A 156 -0.05 -20.98 17.68
CA ALA A 156 1.29 -20.76 18.22
C ALA A 156 2.29 -20.28 17.16
N PHE A 157 2.07 -20.63 15.89
CA PHE A 157 2.87 -20.11 14.78
C PHE A 157 2.42 -18.71 14.37
N MET A 158 1.13 -18.38 14.45
CA MET A 158 0.63 -17.02 14.21
C MET A 158 1.30 -16.00 15.15
N ASP A 159 1.55 -16.37 16.41
CA ASP A 159 2.28 -15.53 17.37
C ASP A 159 3.73 -15.21 16.93
N ILE A 160 4.31 -16.00 16.02
CA ILE A 160 5.63 -15.72 15.43
C ILE A 160 5.53 -14.65 14.34
N TYR A 161 4.41 -14.59 13.61
CA TYR A 161 4.17 -13.59 12.57
C TYR A 161 3.77 -12.22 13.13
N ASP A 162 3.20 -12.19 14.34
CA ASP A 162 2.76 -10.96 15.00
C ASP A 162 3.91 -10.19 15.67
N LYS A 163 5.04 -10.86 15.93
CA LYS A 163 6.23 -10.29 16.58
C LYS A 163 7.23 -9.73 15.58
#